data_AF-A0ABC8YF00-F1
#
_entry.id   AF-A0ABC8YF00-F1
#
_cell.length_a   1.000
_cell.length_b   1.000
_cell.length_c   1.000
_cell.angle_alpha   90.00
_cell.angle_beta   90.00
_cell.angle_gamma   90.00
#
_symmetry.space_group_name_H-M   'P 1'
#
loop_
_entity.id
_entity.type
_entity.pdbx_description
1 polymer ?
#
loop_
_entity_poly.entity_id
_entity_poly.type
_entity_poly.pdbx_seq_one_letter_code
_entity_poly.pdbx_strand_id
1 'polypeptide(L)'
;MPPRRRARLSSRPYSFIAASEQYPRGWLAARRTRPSKRARRAVTSIAQGDDDGTPLSDEILVGIFADLLDFSDLVRCAATCRRWCRLVSGEADFLCRAARRHRTAPPSLIRSLALGFFHSPRSGVAPRFAATASATRRFGGLRQQPSLNALVEGLDDGLFDASRVVASRNGLVVVELRRRKRERAVKLCVCNPMTGEVTILPPLGGKEITSPFACTVLTADDDDDSHVSDPPSSYRLLIVYGRRGFTACRTYASDGGGGGGGWSPEAKVWDAIGLRTKAMASMATGTGVVVRGVAYWHSTSIVFGVQLGTLRAEHLSMPLSGHDPAGNTLLGVSPDGRLRVVQVVASVCPTTFKSRVAIGVCTRSAPGGKDKWDPQTVIEVVGRVLPAETTWMQLRWMCEKSGVVFFTAGCSGDQSSDVYAMILDKLQVEKVASHQGGGDGGVVPSWEGLHGYEMDQTSYLRSLAMDEDDP
;
A
#
# COMPACT_ATOMS: atom_id res chain seq x y z
N MET A 1 -37.12 51.34 -5.63
CA MET A 1 -36.47 50.59 -4.53
C MET A 1 -36.52 49.09 -4.81
N PRO A 2 -35.37 48.41 -4.92
CA PRO A 2 -35.25 46.97 -4.74
C PRO A 2 -34.44 46.62 -3.48
N PRO A 3 -34.60 45.42 -2.89
CA PRO A 3 -34.06 45.13 -1.56
C PRO A 3 -32.55 44.86 -1.56
N ARG A 4 -31.91 45.36 -0.51
CA ARG A 4 -30.46 45.25 -0.22
C ARG A 4 -30.00 43.79 -0.13
N ARG A 5 -28.95 43.46 -0.89
CA ARG A 5 -28.15 42.23 -0.73
C ARG A 5 -27.56 42.17 0.68
N ARG A 6 -27.96 41.17 1.49
CA ARG A 6 -27.23 40.78 2.70
C ARG A 6 -25.90 40.14 2.28
N ALA A 7 -24.79 40.79 2.61
CA ALA A 7 -23.48 40.16 2.64
C ALA A 7 -23.50 39.06 3.71
N ARG A 8 -23.27 37.80 3.33
CA ARG A 8 -22.91 36.74 4.27
C ARG A 8 -21.39 36.69 4.35
N LEU A 9 -20.85 37.32 5.39
CA LEU A 9 -19.54 37.00 5.95
C LEU A 9 -19.62 35.59 6.54
N SER A 10 -18.72 34.70 6.12
CA SER A 10 -18.37 33.49 6.88
C SER A 10 -17.09 32.86 6.30
N SER A 11 -15.95 33.50 6.56
CA SER A 11 -14.66 32.83 6.64
C SER A 11 -14.30 32.77 8.12
N ARG A 12 -14.44 31.59 8.74
CA ARG A 12 -13.84 31.33 10.05
C ARG A 12 -12.73 30.29 9.89
N PRO A 13 -11.49 30.58 10.34
CA PRO A 13 -10.45 29.59 10.52
C PRO A 13 -10.77 28.71 11.73
N TYR A 14 -10.57 27.40 11.60
CA TYR A 14 -10.74 26.43 12.68
C TYR A 14 -9.61 26.59 13.70
N SER A 15 -9.97 26.86 14.95
CA SER A 15 -9.07 26.87 16.11
C SER A 15 -9.42 25.71 17.03
N PHE A 16 -8.40 24.92 17.38
CA PHE A 16 -8.42 23.84 18.36
C PHE A 16 -8.81 24.33 19.76
N ILE A 17 -9.77 23.64 20.41
CA ILE A 17 -9.88 23.60 21.87
C ILE A 17 -10.17 22.15 22.29
N ALA A 18 -9.35 21.69 23.23
CA ALA A 18 -9.29 20.34 23.78
C ALA A 18 -10.58 19.91 24.51
N ALA A 19 -11.10 18.77 24.09
CA ALA A 19 -11.75 17.76 24.93
C ALA A 19 -11.16 16.41 24.48
N SER A 20 -11.12 15.40 25.35
CA SER A 20 -10.54 14.08 25.08
C SER A 20 -11.22 13.39 23.89
N GLU A 21 -10.76 13.69 22.67
CA GLU A 21 -11.26 13.08 21.45
C GLU A 21 -10.65 11.69 21.34
N GLN A 22 -11.51 10.67 21.45
CA GLN A 22 -11.19 9.33 20.98
C GLN A 22 -10.77 9.47 19.51
N TYR A 23 -9.48 9.32 19.24
CA TYR A 23 -9.00 9.27 17.87
C TYR A 23 -9.82 8.22 17.10
N PRO A 24 -10.39 8.56 15.93
CA PRO A 24 -11.15 7.60 15.15
C PRO A 24 -10.23 6.42 14.83
N ARG A 25 -10.49 5.27 15.46
CA ARG A 25 -9.63 4.08 15.35
C ARG A 25 -9.91 3.38 14.02
N GLY A 26 -8.87 3.17 13.22
CA GLY A 26 -8.96 2.51 11.91
C GLY A 26 -9.56 1.11 11.98
N TRP A 27 -10.34 0.73 10.97
CA TRP A 27 -11.02 -0.57 10.92
C TRP A 27 -10.08 -1.75 10.62
N LEU A 28 -8.81 -1.49 10.25
CA LEU A 28 -7.74 -2.50 10.20
C LEU A 28 -6.92 -2.59 11.50
N ALA A 29 -7.22 -1.80 12.54
CA ALA A 29 -6.53 -1.95 13.83
C ALA A 29 -6.78 -3.34 14.43
N ALA A 30 -5.75 -3.92 15.06
CA ALA A 30 -5.88 -5.21 15.73
C ALA A 30 -6.86 -5.13 16.91
N ARG A 31 -8.11 -5.58 16.72
CA ARG A 31 -9.07 -5.73 17.82
C ARG A 31 -8.74 -7.00 18.61
N ARG A 32 -8.18 -6.87 19.82
CA ARG A 32 -8.27 -7.97 20.80
C ARG A 32 -9.64 -7.92 21.45
N THR A 33 -10.50 -8.85 21.05
CA THR A 33 -11.72 -9.15 21.79
C THR A 33 -11.32 -9.49 23.23
N ARG A 34 -11.93 -8.79 24.21
CA ARG A 34 -11.79 -9.12 25.64
C ARG A 34 -12.00 -10.64 25.76
N PRO A 35 -11.08 -11.41 26.37
CA PRO A 35 -11.42 -12.75 26.81
C PRO A 35 -12.68 -12.61 27.67
N SER A 36 -13.74 -13.32 27.30
CA SER A 36 -15.00 -13.34 28.03
C SER A 36 -14.69 -13.49 29.52
N LYS A 37 -15.30 -12.63 30.35
CA LYS A 37 -15.17 -12.63 31.81
C LYS A 37 -15.35 -14.06 32.34
N ARG A 38 -14.27 -14.82 32.47
CA ARG A 38 -14.27 -16.05 33.26
C ARG A 38 -14.37 -15.56 34.70
N ALA A 39 -15.48 -15.92 35.34
CA ALA A 39 -15.89 -15.45 36.66
C ALA A 39 -14.69 -15.27 37.60
N ARG A 40 -14.57 -14.07 38.19
CA ARG A 40 -13.65 -13.81 39.31
C ARG A 40 -13.96 -14.85 40.39
N ARG A 41 -13.08 -15.83 40.57
CA ARG A 41 -12.94 -16.45 41.90
C ARG A 41 -12.14 -15.47 42.72
N ALA A 42 -12.73 -15.05 43.84
CA ALA A 42 -12.05 -14.29 44.87
C ALA A 42 -10.79 -15.06 45.28
N VAL A 43 -9.62 -14.43 45.10
CA VAL A 43 -8.37 -14.94 45.62
C VAL A 43 -8.20 -14.33 47.01
N THR A 44 -8.29 -15.18 48.02
CA THR A 44 -7.85 -14.91 49.38
C THR A 44 -6.36 -14.57 49.35
N SER A 45 -6.00 -13.40 49.88
CA SER A 45 -4.62 -13.00 50.08
C SER A 45 -3.96 -13.93 51.11
N ILE A 46 -2.98 -14.72 50.66
CA ILE A 46 -1.95 -15.24 51.55
C ILE A 46 -0.63 -14.69 51.02
N ALA A 47 -0.01 -13.85 51.85
CA ALA A 47 1.36 -13.42 51.67
C ALA A 47 2.26 -14.64 51.85
N GLN A 48 3.05 -14.95 50.84
CA GLN A 48 4.24 -15.77 51.01
C GLN A 48 5.24 -15.38 49.92
N GLY A 49 6.37 -14.87 50.37
CA GLY A 49 7.50 -14.55 49.50
C GLY A 49 8.04 -15.82 48.87
N ASP A 50 8.32 -15.70 47.58
CA ASP A 50 9.20 -16.60 46.86
C ASP A 50 10.18 -15.73 46.08
N ASP A 51 11.40 -16.24 46.01
CA ASP A 51 12.55 -15.71 45.29
C ASP A 51 12.24 -15.48 43.81
N ASP A 52 12.06 -14.22 43.40
CA ASP A 52 12.01 -13.83 41.99
C ASP A 52 13.28 -13.05 41.67
N GLY A 53 14.28 -13.74 41.10
CA GLY A 53 15.53 -13.15 40.62
C GLY A 53 15.30 -11.85 39.85
N THR A 54 16.23 -10.90 39.97
CA THR A 54 16.12 -9.52 39.46
C THR A 54 15.33 -9.46 38.14
N PRO A 55 14.09 -8.94 38.14
CA PRO A 55 13.28 -8.94 36.94
C PRO A 55 14.01 -8.11 35.90
N LEU A 56 14.31 -8.70 34.74
CA LEU A 56 14.93 -8.00 33.61
C LEU A 56 14.21 -6.66 33.40
N SER A 57 14.94 -5.55 33.32
CA SER A 57 14.35 -4.24 33.11
C SER A 57 13.65 -4.17 31.75
N ASP A 58 12.69 -3.26 31.61
CA ASP A 58 12.00 -3.02 30.34
C ASP A 58 12.98 -2.67 29.22
N GLU A 59 14.03 -1.91 29.52
CA GLU A 59 15.11 -1.56 28.60
C GLU A 59 15.87 -2.80 28.08
N ILE A 60 16.22 -3.73 28.97
CA ILE A 60 16.91 -4.97 28.58
C ILE A 60 16.00 -5.83 27.71
N LEU A 61 14.70 -5.93 28.05
CA LEU A 61 13.74 -6.68 27.24
C LEU A 61 13.57 -6.08 25.84
N VAL A 62 13.50 -4.75 25.74
CA VAL A 62 13.41 -4.06 24.45
C VAL A 62 14.68 -4.28 23.62
N GLY A 63 15.86 -4.27 24.25
CA GLY A 63 17.13 -4.64 23.60
C GLY A 63 17.10 -6.08 23.06
N ILE A 64 16.66 -7.04 23.88
CA ILE A 64 16.51 -8.45 23.47
C ILE A 64 15.54 -8.58 22.29
N PHE A 65 14.39 -7.88 22.34
CA PHE A 65 13.40 -7.88 21.28
C PHE A 65 13.96 -7.30 19.97
N ALA A 66 14.75 -6.24 20.05
CA ALA A 66 15.38 -5.58 18.91
C ALA A 66 16.46 -6.45 18.25
N ASP A 67 17.23 -7.21 19.03
CA ASP A 67 18.38 -7.97 18.54
C ASP A 67 18.02 -9.37 18.06
N LEU A 68 17.06 -10.05 18.71
CA LEU A 68 16.84 -11.48 18.52
C LEU A 68 15.52 -11.85 17.83
N LEU A 69 14.50 -11.00 17.90
CA LEU A 69 13.14 -11.38 17.47
C LEU A 69 12.80 -10.87 16.08
N ASP A 70 12.18 -11.74 15.28
CA ASP A 70 11.57 -11.31 14.02
C ASP A 70 10.20 -10.65 14.26
N PHE A 71 9.62 -10.08 13.19
CA PHE A 71 8.31 -9.43 13.28
C PHE A 71 7.20 -10.36 13.78
N SER A 72 7.23 -11.64 13.41
CA SER A 72 6.23 -12.62 13.87
C SER A 72 6.41 -12.93 15.35
N ASP A 73 7.65 -13.02 15.81
CA ASP A 73 7.99 -13.26 17.21
C ASP A 73 7.62 -12.07 18.09
N LEU A 74 7.80 -10.84 17.63
CA LEU A 74 7.31 -9.64 18.33
C LEU A 74 5.79 -9.69 18.53
N VAL A 75 5.04 -10.10 17.51
CA VAL A 75 3.57 -10.24 17.58
C VAL A 75 3.17 -11.34 18.55
N ARG A 76 3.87 -12.48 18.55
CA ARG A 76 3.66 -13.56 19.53
C ARG A 76 3.98 -13.09 20.94
N CYS A 77 5.10 -12.38 21.14
CA CYS A 77 5.50 -11.81 22.42
C CYS A 77 4.46 -10.86 22.97
N ALA A 78 3.94 -9.94 22.14
CA ALA A 78 2.86 -9.06 22.51
C ALA A 78 1.57 -9.82 22.90
N ALA A 79 1.38 -11.06 22.46
CA ALA A 79 0.24 -11.91 22.83
C ALA A 79 0.40 -12.65 24.16
N THR A 80 1.62 -12.73 24.71
CA THR A 80 1.88 -13.49 25.95
C THR A 80 1.37 -12.78 27.20
N CYS A 81 1.70 -11.49 27.37
CA CYS A 81 1.34 -10.73 28.56
C CYS A 81 1.22 -9.22 28.25
N ARG A 82 0.54 -8.48 29.15
CA ARG A 82 0.34 -7.03 29.01
C ARG A 82 1.65 -6.25 28.98
N ARG A 83 2.63 -6.65 29.81
CA ARG A 83 3.94 -5.98 29.87
C ARG A 83 4.63 -6.00 28.50
N TRP A 84 4.77 -7.17 27.90
CA TRP A 84 5.40 -7.33 26.59
C TRP A 84 4.58 -6.66 25.48
N CYS A 85 3.26 -6.72 25.56
CA CYS A 85 2.39 -5.98 24.64
C CYS A 85 2.67 -4.47 24.67
N ARG A 86 2.76 -3.87 25.86
CA ARG A 86 3.05 -2.44 26.01
C ARG A 86 4.45 -2.10 25.48
N LEU A 87 5.45 -2.92 25.74
CA LEU A 87 6.81 -2.71 25.22
C LEU A 87 6.85 -2.79 23.70
N VAL A 88 6.27 -3.85 23.11
CA VAL A 88 6.23 -4.03 21.65
C VAL A 88 5.47 -2.90 20.96
N SER A 89 4.36 -2.44 21.55
CA SER A 89 3.57 -1.35 20.98
C SER A 89 4.20 0.03 21.19
N GLY A 90 4.75 0.30 22.37
CA GLY A 90 5.38 1.57 22.72
C GLY A 90 6.69 1.79 21.98
N GLU A 91 7.50 0.74 21.86
CA GLU A 91 8.82 0.78 21.19
C GLU A 91 8.77 0.31 19.73
N ALA A 92 7.58 0.26 19.12
CA ALA A 92 7.36 -0.25 17.77
C ALA A 92 8.32 0.35 16.73
N ASP A 93 8.59 1.67 16.80
CA ASP A 93 9.53 2.32 15.88
C ASP A 93 10.96 1.81 16.05
N PHE A 94 11.39 1.72 17.31
CA PHE A 94 12.73 1.29 17.66
C PHE A 94 12.93 -0.17 17.23
N LEU A 95 11.98 -1.04 17.55
CA LEU A 95 12.00 -2.46 17.19
C LEU A 95 12.01 -2.66 15.67
N CYS A 96 11.13 -1.97 14.93
CA CYS A 96 11.14 -2.02 13.46
C CYS A 96 12.45 -1.49 12.87
N ARG A 97 13.03 -0.43 13.44
CA ARG A 97 14.34 0.10 13.00
C ARG A 97 15.49 -0.87 13.28
N ALA A 98 15.53 -1.46 14.47
CA ALA A 98 16.57 -2.42 14.85
C ALA A 98 16.51 -3.66 13.94
N ALA A 99 15.31 -4.18 13.70
CA ALA A 99 15.09 -5.29 12.77
C ALA A 99 15.54 -5.00 11.33
N ARG A 100 15.68 -3.72 10.94
CA ARG A 100 16.28 -3.31 9.65
C ARG A 100 17.80 -3.27 9.71
N ARG A 101 18.40 -2.76 10.80
CA ARG A 101 19.85 -2.57 10.95
C ARG A 101 20.63 -3.87 11.14
N HIS A 102 20.07 -4.82 11.90
CA HIS A 102 20.77 -6.06 12.27
C HIS A 102 20.66 -7.18 11.20
N ARG A 103 20.02 -6.91 10.06
CA ARG A 103 19.92 -7.89 8.97
C ARG A 103 21.25 -7.96 8.19
N THR A 104 22.09 -8.91 8.57
CA THR A 104 23.19 -9.43 7.75
C THR A 104 22.70 -10.29 6.57
N ALA A 105 21.41 -10.65 6.56
CA ALA A 105 20.76 -11.44 5.52
C ALA A 105 19.75 -10.60 4.70
N PRO A 106 19.46 -10.97 3.43
CA PRO A 106 18.49 -10.25 2.60
C PRO A 106 17.15 -10.07 3.31
N PRO A 107 16.48 -8.91 3.19
CA PRO A 107 15.19 -8.72 3.84
C PRO A 107 14.19 -9.84 3.51
N SER A 108 13.89 -10.68 4.51
CA SER A 108 12.87 -11.70 4.34
C SER A 108 11.52 -11.02 4.12
N LEU A 109 10.83 -11.38 3.03
CA LEU A 109 9.48 -10.87 2.77
C LEU A 109 8.54 -11.24 3.91
N ILE A 110 7.89 -10.25 4.48
CA ILE A 110 6.91 -10.45 5.54
C ILE A 110 5.55 -10.56 4.86
N ARG A 111 5.25 -11.77 4.40
CA ARG A 111 4.04 -12.10 3.63
C ARG A 111 2.75 -11.72 4.33
N SER A 112 2.78 -11.74 5.66
CA SER A 112 1.64 -11.35 6.48
C SER A 112 1.26 -9.87 6.31
N LEU A 113 2.10 -9.03 5.75
CA LEU A 113 1.80 -7.61 5.56
C LEU A 113 0.76 -7.35 4.46
N ALA A 114 0.68 -8.18 3.43
CA ALA A 114 -0.35 -8.06 2.40
C ALA A 114 -1.71 -8.47 2.99
N LEU A 115 -2.56 -7.48 3.25
CA LEU A 115 -3.86 -7.73 3.86
C LEU A 115 -4.98 -7.88 2.84
N GLY A 116 -4.79 -7.40 1.61
CA GLY A 116 -5.86 -7.41 0.62
C GLY A 116 -5.65 -6.36 -0.45
N PHE A 117 -6.74 -5.92 -1.06
CA PHE A 117 -6.73 -4.89 -2.09
C PHE A 117 -7.95 -3.99 -2.00
N PHE A 118 -7.80 -2.76 -2.49
CA PHE A 118 -8.89 -1.85 -2.77
C PHE A 118 -9.36 -2.02 -4.21
N HIS A 119 -10.67 -1.96 -4.42
CA HIS A 119 -11.27 -1.94 -5.76
C HIS A 119 -12.52 -1.05 -5.76
N SER A 120 -12.84 -0.49 -6.92
CA SER A 120 -14.09 0.25 -7.11
C SER A 120 -15.11 -0.67 -7.79
N PRO A 121 -16.20 -1.09 -7.13
CA PRO A 121 -17.13 -2.06 -7.70
C PRO A 121 -17.92 -1.50 -8.89
N ARG A 122 -18.17 -0.19 -8.90
CA ARG A 122 -18.84 0.54 -9.98
C ARG A 122 -18.34 1.98 -10.03
N SER A 123 -18.44 2.61 -11.20
CA SER A 123 -18.20 4.04 -11.34
C SER A 123 -19.13 4.84 -10.40
N GLY A 124 -18.58 5.81 -9.69
CA GLY A 124 -19.34 6.63 -8.74
C GLY A 124 -19.43 6.08 -7.32
N VAL A 125 -19.04 4.83 -7.07
CA VAL A 125 -19.05 4.22 -5.74
C VAL A 125 -17.67 4.33 -5.10
N ALA A 126 -17.63 4.60 -3.79
CA ALA A 126 -16.39 4.65 -3.03
C ALA A 126 -15.62 3.30 -3.09
N PRO A 127 -14.26 3.34 -3.14
CA PRO A 127 -13.46 2.13 -3.11
C PRO A 127 -13.74 1.27 -1.88
N ARG A 128 -13.72 -0.05 -2.09
CA ARG A 128 -13.96 -1.08 -1.06
C ARG A 128 -12.73 -1.95 -0.89
N PHE A 129 -12.54 -2.45 0.33
CA PHE A 129 -11.46 -3.34 0.66
C PHE A 129 -11.89 -4.81 0.64
N ALA A 130 -11.16 -5.64 -0.09
CA ALA A 130 -11.29 -7.09 -0.09
C ALA A 130 -10.05 -7.71 0.58
N ALA A 131 -10.28 -8.43 1.67
CA ALA A 131 -9.22 -9.01 2.49
C ALA A 131 -8.75 -10.37 1.98
N THR A 132 -7.46 -10.67 2.16
CA THR A 132 -6.92 -12.03 2.01
C THR A 132 -7.52 -12.97 3.05
N ALA A 133 -7.45 -14.29 2.80
CA ALA A 133 -7.91 -15.26 3.79
C ALA A 133 -7.10 -15.15 5.10
N SER A 134 -5.81 -14.87 4.97
CA SER A 134 -4.91 -14.63 6.08
C SER A 134 -5.26 -13.37 6.87
N ALA A 135 -5.64 -12.28 6.22
CA ALA A 135 -6.09 -11.07 6.89
C ALA A 135 -7.44 -11.25 7.60
N THR A 136 -8.39 -11.92 6.95
CA THR A 136 -9.73 -12.18 7.53
C THR A 136 -9.65 -12.96 8.84
N ARG A 137 -8.71 -13.91 8.94
CA ARG A 137 -8.45 -14.65 10.18
C ARG A 137 -7.86 -13.78 11.29
N ARG A 138 -7.04 -12.78 10.94
CA ARG A 138 -6.36 -11.90 11.90
C ARG A 138 -7.23 -10.74 12.37
N PHE A 139 -8.06 -10.20 11.48
CA PHE A 139 -8.92 -9.06 11.74
C PHE A 139 -10.38 -9.51 11.71
N GLY A 140 -10.84 -10.02 12.86
CA GLY A 140 -12.21 -10.48 13.07
C GLY A 140 -13.19 -9.34 12.84
N GLY A 141 -13.82 -9.30 11.66
CA GLY A 141 -14.70 -8.20 11.25
C GLY A 141 -14.67 -7.94 9.74
N LEU A 142 -13.61 -8.34 9.03
CA LEU A 142 -13.45 -8.15 7.59
C LEU A 142 -14.35 -9.06 6.71
N ARG A 143 -15.35 -9.72 7.30
CA ARG A 143 -16.38 -10.45 6.52
C ARG A 143 -17.25 -9.49 5.71
N GLN A 144 -17.44 -8.27 6.19
CA GLN A 144 -18.03 -7.19 5.41
C GLN A 144 -16.89 -6.40 4.78
N GLN A 145 -16.91 -6.20 3.45
CA GLN A 145 -15.91 -5.43 2.72
C GLN A 145 -16.10 -3.93 3.03
N PRO A 146 -15.27 -3.33 3.91
CA PRO A 146 -15.48 -1.95 4.31
C PRO A 146 -15.19 -1.01 3.13
N SER A 147 -15.98 0.05 3.04
CA SER A 147 -15.72 1.15 2.11
C SER A 147 -14.75 2.14 2.73
N LEU A 148 -14.00 2.88 1.91
CA LEU A 148 -13.22 4.02 2.42
C LEU A 148 -14.08 5.07 3.13
N ASN A 149 -15.38 5.18 2.80
CA ASN A 149 -16.32 6.03 3.54
C ASN A 149 -16.43 5.61 5.03
N ALA A 150 -16.10 4.36 5.39
CA ALA A 150 -16.08 3.91 6.79
C ALA A 150 -15.00 4.62 7.65
N LEU A 151 -13.99 5.25 7.02
CA LEU A 151 -12.98 6.04 7.74
C LEU A 151 -13.48 7.42 8.16
N VAL A 152 -14.60 7.88 7.58
CA VAL A 152 -15.16 9.22 7.80
C VAL A 152 -16.62 9.12 8.30
N GLU A 153 -17.01 7.98 8.87
CA GLU A 153 -18.35 7.77 9.44
C GLU A 153 -18.68 8.90 10.44
N GLY A 154 -19.75 9.65 10.15
CA GLY A 154 -20.15 10.86 10.89
C GLY A 154 -19.95 12.17 10.13
N LEU A 155 -19.25 12.15 8.99
CA LEU A 155 -19.11 13.27 8.06
C LEU A 155 -20.04 13.04 6.84
N ASP A 156 -20.94 13.98 6.60
CA ASP A 156 -22.20 13.78 5.87
C ASP A 156 -22.12 13.97 4.34
N ASP A 157 -21.01 13.59 3.67
CA ASP A 157 -20.79 14.06 2.29
C ASP A 157 -20.20 13.07 1.28
N GLY A 158 -20.15 11.76 1.57
CA GLY A 158 -19.76 10.75 0.57
C GLY A 158 -18.42 11.09 -0.08
N LEU A 159 -17.45 11.52 0.74
CA LEU A 159 -16.19 12.14 0.31
C LEU A 159 -15.46 11.32 -0.77
N PHE A 160 -15.50 9.99 -0.64
CA PHE A 160 -14.82 9.06 -1.53
C PHE A 160 -15.70 8.56 -2.69
N ASP A 161 -16.92 9.08 -2.84
CA ASP A 161 -17.77 8.74 -3.97
C ASP A 161 -17.13 9.22 -5.27
N ALA A 162 -17.14 8.36 -6.29
CA ALA A 162 -16.40 8.52 -7.55
C ALA A 162 -14.87 8.64 -7.44
N SER A 163 -14.30 8.51 -6.23
CA SER A 163 -12.85 8.56 -6.04
C SER A 163 -12.17 7.29 -6.59
N ARG A 164 -10.85 7.39 -6.81
CA ARG A 164 -10.02 6.23 -7.14
C ARG A 164 -8.77 6.20 -6.28
N VAL A 165 -8.33 5.00 -5.94
CA VAL A 165 -6.99 4.82 -5.38
C VAL A 165 -5.99 5.07 -6.51
N VAL A 166 -4.86 5.72 -6.19
CA VAL A 166 -3.78 6.03 -7.15
C VAL A 166 -2.41 5.54 -6.68
N ALA A 167 -2.24 5.29 -5.38
CA ALA A 167 -1.06 4.67 -4.81
C ALA A 167 -1.42 4.01 -3.47
N SER A 168 -0.64 3.01 -3.07
CA SER A 168 -0.79 2.32 -1.79
C SER A 168 0.60 1.82 -1.40
N ARG A 169 1.10 2.21 -0.22
CA ARG A 169 2.42 1.80 0.24
C ARG A 169 2.54 2.02 1.74
N ASN A 170 3.15 1.05 2.42
CA ASN A 170 3.43 1.08 3.85
C ASN A 170 2.24 1.57 4.71
N GLY A 171 1.10 0.87 4.62
CA GLY A 171 -0.10 1.17 5.38
C GLY A 171 -0.90 2.40 4.92
N LEU A 172 -0.34 3.23 4.03
CA LEU A 172 -0.97 4.44 3.51
C LEU A 172 -1.62 4.18 2.15
N VAL A 173 -2.77 4.80 1.94
CA VAL A 173 -3.57 4.74 0.72
C VAL A 173 -3.78 6.15 0.20
N VAL A 174 -3.38 6.40 -1.06
CA VAL A 174 -3.54 7.70 -1.71
C VAL A 174 -4.74 7.63 -2.64
N VAL A 175 -5.66 8.55 -2.44
CA VAL A 175 -6.95 8.58 -3.11
C VAL A 175 -7.10 9.90 -3.87
N GLU A 176 -7.38 9.81 -5.17
CA GLU A 176 -7.78 10.96 -5.97
C GLU A 176 -9.28 11.21 -5.79
N LEU A 177 -9.61 12.38 -5.23
CA LEU A 177 -10.97 12.82 -4.99
C LEU A 177 -11.55 13.44 -6.27
N ARG A 178 -12.35 12.66 -7.00
CA ARG A 178 -12.95 13.08 -8.27
C ARG A 178 -14.33 13.66 -8.04
N ARG A 179 -14.43 14.99 -7.85
CA ARG A 179 -15.73 15.67 -7.80
C ARG A 179 -16.31 15.90 -9.20
N ARG A 180 -17.64 15.91 -9.30
CA ARG A 180 -18.40 15.97 -10.58
C ARG A 180 -17.95 17.15 -11.49
N LYS A 181 -17.58 16.81 -12.73
CA LYS A 181 -17.49 17.57 -14.02
C LYS A 181 -16.99 19.03 -14.08
N ARG A 182 -16.82 19.78 -13.00
CA ARG A 182 -16.52 21.24 -13.06
C ARG A 182 -15.20 21.67 -12.43
N GLU A 183 -14.53 20.80 -11.67
CA GLU A 183 -13.28 21.14 -11.00
C GLU A 183 -12.07 20.64 -11.80
N ARG A 184 -11.14 21.55 -12.14
CA ARG A 184 -9.92 21.24 -12.90
C ARG A 184 -8.72 20.96 -12.00
N ALA A 185 -8.85 21.15 -10.69
CA ALA A 185 -7.76 20.95 -9.74
C ALA A 185 -7.67 19.47 -9.34
N VAL A 186 -6.45 18.95 -9.22
CA VAL A 186 -6.21 17.62 -8.67
C VAL A 186 -6.34 17.72 -7.14
N LYS A 187 -7.23 16.90 -6.58
CA LYS A 187 -7.44 16.77 -5.14
C LYS A 187 -7.04 15.37 -4.71
N LEU A 188 -6.15 15.30 -3.72
CA LEU A 188 -5.65 14.05 -3.18
C LEU A 188 -5.98 13.97 -1.70
N CYS A 189 -6.18 12.75 -1.23
CA CYS A 189 -6.34 12.41 0.16
C CYS A 189 -5.38 11.26 0.48
N VAL A 190 -4.75 11.30 1.65
CA VAL A 190 -3.95 10.19 2.18
C VAL A 190 -4.70 9.61 3.35
N CYS A 191 -4.95 8.31 3.30
CA CYS A 191 -5.69 7.57 4.32
C CYS A 191 -4.78 6.53 4.95
N ASN A 192 -4.89 6.32 6.25
CA ASN A 192 -4.29 5.19 6.95
C ASN A 192 -5.40 4.31 7.56
N PRO A 193 -5.82 3.23 6.88
CA PRO A 193 -6.89 2.37 7.39
C PRO A 193 -6.57 1.65 8.71
N MET A 194 -5.29 1.56 9.10
CA MET A 194 -4.86 1.01 10.39
C MET A 194 -5.12 1.98 11.53
N THR A 195 -4.79 3.27 11.35
CA THR A 195 -4.94 4.28 12.40
C THR A 195 -6.29 4.97 12.36
N GLY A 196 -6.95 5.02 11.19
CA GLY A 196 -8.18 5.77 10.95
C GLY A 196 -7.93 7.19 10.46
N GLU A 197 -6.66 7.59 10.30
CA GLU A 197 -6.28 8.93 9.89
C GLU A 197 -6.62 9.21 8.41
N VAL A 198 -7.15 10.39 8.16
CA VAL A 198 -7.54 10.87 6.83
C VAL A 198 -7.06 12.30 6.65
N THR A 199 -6.13 12.53 5.73
CA THR A 199 -5.51 13.83 5.49
C THR A 199 -5.81 14.29 4.06
N ILE A 200 -6.67 15.31 3.94
CA ILE A 200 -6.99 15.95 2.66
C ILE A 200 -5.87 16.94 2.32
N LEU A 201 -5.19 16.71 1.20
CA LEU A 201 -4.05 17.53 0.80
C LEU A 201 -4.53 18.87 0.20
N PRO A 202 -3.72 19.95 0.30
CA PRO A 202 -4.02 21.20 -0.40
C PRO A 202 -4.22 20.94 -1.91
N PRO A 203 -5.26 21.51 -2.54
CA PRO A 203 -5.58 21.23 -3.93
C PRO A 203 -4.46 21.75 -4.85
N LEU A 204 -4.10 20.94 -5.83
CA LEU A 204 -3.17 21.34 -6.86
C LEU A 204 -3.95 22.02 -8.00
N GLY A 205 -4.03 23.36 -7.92
CA GLY A 205 -4.73 24.22 -8.86
C GLY A 205 -3.84 24.82 -9.97
N GLY A 206 -4.50 25.32 -11.02
CA GLY A 206 -3.89 25.95 -12.19
C GLY A 206 -4.39 25.31 -13.51
N LYS A 207 -4.14 25.92 -14.67
CA LYS A 207 -4.33 25.28 -16.00
C LYS A 207 -3.39 24.08 -16.24
N GLU A 208 -2.83 23.52 -15.17
CA GLU A 208 -1.42 23.20 -15.11
C GLU A 208 -1.14 21.73 -14.77
N ILE A 209 -2.01 21.11 -13.97
CA ILE A 209 -1.95 19.67 -13.71
C ILE A 209 -3.29 19.07 -14.12
N THR A 210 -3.32 18.45 -15.29
CA THR A 210 -4.43 17.63 -15.75
C THR A 210 -3.99 16.17 -15.71
N SER A 211 -4.86 15.27 -15.23
CA SER A 211 -4.68 13.82 -15.40
C SER A 211 -4.30 13.49 -16.85
N PRO A 212 -3.34 12.57 -17.10
CA PRO A 212 -2.75 11.60 -16.16
C PRO A 212 -1.50 12.11 -15.41
N PHE A 213 -1.34 11.66 -14.16
CA PHE A 213 -0.14 11.82 -13.33
C PHE A 213 0.21 10.49 -12.67
N ALA A 214 1.49 10.25 -12.42
CA ALA A 214 1.97 9.13 -11.62
C ALA A 214 2.21 9.58 -10.18
N CYS A 215 2.04 8.67 -9.22
CA CYS A 215 2.09 8.99 -7.80
C CYS A 215 2.76 7.84 -7.03
N THR A 216 3.56 8.16 -6.02
CA THR A 216 4.07 7.20 -5.05
C THR A 216 4.26 7.83 -3.67
N VAL A 217 4.11 7.03 -2.62
CA VAL A 217 4.34 7.45 -1.23
C VAL A 217 5.78 7.12 -0.86
N LEU A 218 6.48 8.09 -0.31
CA LEU A 218 7.79 7.95 0.28
C LEU A 218 7.63 7.93 1.81
N THR A 219 8.38 7.07 2.46
CA THR A 219 8.36 6.88 3.91
C THR A 219 9.78 6.95 4.45
N ALA A 220 9.93 6.99 5.77
CA ALA A 220 11.24 6.98 6.42
C ALA A 220 12.13 5.77 6.02
N ASP A 221 11.54 4.69 5.46
CA ASP A 221 12.30 3.56 4.92
C ASP A 221 13.08 3.88 3.64
N ASP A 222 12.80 5.01 2.97
CA ASP A 222 13.40 5.37 1.68
C ASP A 222 14.56 6.35 1.78
N ASP A 223 14.75 6.97 2.96
CA ASP A 223 15.86 7.89 3.22
C ASP A 223 17.02 7.10 3.85
N ASP A 224 18.03 6.79 3.01
CA ASP A 224 19.29 6.16 3.45
C ASP A 224 20.05 7.03 4.47
N ASP A 225 19.73 8.33 4.54
CA ASP A 225 20.37 9.35 5.40
C ASP A 225 19.55 9.75 6.65
N SER A 226 18.52 8.99 7.03
CA SER A 226 17.62 9.42 8.11
C SER A 226 18.32 9.61 9.47
N HIS A 227 18.59 10.88 9.79
CA HIS A 227 18.90 11.34 11.13
C HIS A 227 17.77 10.97 12.10
N VAL A 228 18.12 10.77 13.37
CA VAL A 228 17.31 10.29 14.51
C VAL A 228 16.01 11.09 14.78
N SER A 229 15.71 12.13 14.01
CA SER A 229 14.75 13.19 14.35
C SER A 229 13.44 13.19 13.55
N ASP A 230 13.32 12.42 12.46
CA ASP A 230 12.07 12.42 11.70
C ASP A 230 10.97 11.64 12.45
N PRO A 231 9.81 12.27 12.68
CA PRO A 231 8.73 11.65 13.44
C PRO A 231 8.13 10.49 12.66
N PRO A 232 7.65 9.47 13.38
CA PRO A 232 7.34 8.17 12.79
C PRO A 232 6.05 8.13 11.95
N SER A 233 5.25 9.20 11.97
CA SER A 233 4.08 9.38 11.11
C SER A 233 4.37 10.21 9.85
N SER A 234 5.62 10.67 9.66
CA SER A 234 5.96 11.47 8.50
C SER A 234 6.01 10.62 7.22
N TYR A 235 5.35 11.13 6.18
CA TYR A 235 5.38 10.61 4.82
C TYR A 235 5.57 11.76 3.85
N ARG A 236 6.11 11.45 2.67
CA ARG A 236 6.14 12.37 1.54
C ARG A 236 5.37 11.75 0.37
N LEU A 237 4.76 12.59 -0.46
CA LEU A 237 4.07 12.14 -1.66
C LEU A 237 4.75 12.72 -2.88
N LEU A 238 5.31 11.88 -3.75
CA LEU A 238 5.88 12.31 -5.02
C LEU A 238 4.84 12.15 -6.12
N ILE A 239 4.53 13.25 -6.80
CA ILE A 239 3.74 13.23 -8.03
C ILE A 239 4.60 13.61 -9.22
N VAL A 240 4.39 12.92 -10.34
CA VAL A 240 5.06 13.17 -11.62
C VAL A 240 4.00 13.37 -12.69
N TYR A 241 4.14 14.41 -13.51
CA TYR A 241 3.17 14.76 -14.56
C TYR A 241 3.83 15.41 -15.77
N GLY A 242 3.16 15.30 -16.92
CA GLY A 242 3.64 15.89 -18.16
C GLY A 242 3.35 17.40 -18.24
N ARG A 243 4.33 18.16 -18.71
CA ARG A 243 4.18 19.56 -19.13
C ARG A 243 4.53 19.69 -20.61
N ARG A 244 4.17 20.84 -21.20
CA ARG A 244 4.57 21.14 -22.59
C ARG A 244 6.09 21.26 -22.66
N GLY A 245 6.75 20.24 -23.18
CA GLY A 245 8.20 20.21 -23.42
C GLY A 245 9.06 19.63 -22.29
N PHE A 246 8.49 19.22 -21.15
CA PHE A 246 9.23 18.59 -20.07
C PHE A 246 8.35 17.76 -19.13
N THR A 247 8.97 16.94 -18.29
CA THR A 247 8.31 16.22 -17.19
C THR A 247 8.50 17.02 -15.90
N ALA A 248 7.43 17.24 -15.16
CA ALA A 248 7.42 17.97 -13.90
C ALA A 248 7.13 17.04 -12.73
N CYS A 249 7.54 17.46 -11.54
CA CYS A 249 7.19 16.80 -10.29
C CYS A 249 6.92 17.79 -9.17
N ARG A 250 6.21 17.31 -8.14
CA ARG A 250 6.04 17.99 -6.85
C ARG A 250 6.09 16.96 -5.74
N THR A 251 6.55 17.40 -4.58
CA THR A 251 6.59 16.58 -3.37
C THR A 251 5.70 17.24 -2.31
N TYR A 252 4.75 16.50 -1.77
CA TYR A 252 4.08 16.88 -0.52
C TYR A 252 4.88 16.32 0.65
N ALA A 253 5.03 17.07 1.72
CA ALA A 253 5.53 16.57 2.98
C ALA A 253 4.43 16.68 4.05
N SER A 254 4.12 15.57 4.73
CA SER A 254 3.29 15.61 5.92
C SER A 254 4.09 16.26 7.06
N ASP A 255 3.42 17.01 7.91
CA ASP A 255 4.06 17.68 9.01
C ASP A 255 4.39 16.71 10.15
N GLY A 256 5.62 16.80 10.61
CA GLY A 256 6.10 16.04 11.75
C GLY A 256 5.68 16.59 13.12
N GLY A 257 4.78 17.56 13.16
CA GLY A 257 4.41 18.27 14.39
C GLY A 257 4.11 19.74 14.13
N GLY A 258 2.82 20.06 13.96
CA GLY A 258 2.24 21.38 14.23
C GLY A 258 2.37 22.46 13.15
N GLY A 259 3.12 22.24 12.06
CA GLY A 259 3.19 23.16 10.93
C GLY A 259 2.59 22.53 9.68
N GLY A 260 1.33 22.84 9.38
CA GLY A 260 0.54 22.12 8.37
C GLY A 260 1.29 21.74 7.09
N GLY A 261 1.21 20.45 6.73
CA GLY A 261 1.93 19.89 5.58
C GLY A 261 1.62 20.60 4.26
N GLY A 262 2.61 20.64 3.37
CA GLY A 262 2.58 21.49 2.19
C GLY A 262 3.20 20.87 0.94
N TRP A 263 2.80 21.38 -0.22
CA TRP A 263 3.42 21.04 -1.50
C TRP A 263 4.68 21.85 -1.74
N SER A 264 5.71 21.18 -2.24
CA SER A 264 6.87 21.85 -2.83
C SER A 264 6.46 22.68 -4.06
N PRO A 265 7.30 23.65 -4.45
CA PRO A 265 7.23 24.23 -5.79
C PRO A 265 7.32 23.14 -6.87
N GLU A 266 6.80 23.45 -8.05
CA GLU A 266 6.99 22.60 -9.22
C GLU A 266 8.47 22.56 -9.60
N ALA A 267 8.99 21.35 -9.76
CA ALA A 267 10.35 21.12 -10.22
C ALA A 267 10.36 20.37 -11.56
N LYS A 268 11.30 20.72 -12.43
CA LYS A 268 11.57 19.97 -13.65
C LYS A 268 12.34 18.70 -13.31
N VAL A 269 11.90 17.56 -13.85
CA VAL A 269 12.68 16.33 -13.82
C VAL A 269 13.73 16.42 -14.93
N TRP A 270 15.00 16.47 -14.55
CA TRP A 270 16.12 16.60 -15.46
C TRP A 270 16.38 15.30 -16.20
N ASP A 271 16.90 15.38 -17.42
CA ASP A 271 17.21 14.23 -18.28
C ASP A 271 16.00 13.32 -18.61
N ALA A 272 14.79 13.75 -18.28
CA ALA A 272 13.57 13.04 -18.61
C ALA A 272 13.30 13.11 -20.12
N ILE A 273 13.15 11.94 -20.74
CA ILE A 273 12.54 11.83 -22.07
C ILE A 273 11.13 12.45 -21.98
N GLY A 274 10.74 13.23 -22.98
CA GLY A 274 9.42 13.86 -23.03
C GLY A 274 8.30 12.82 -22.97
N LEU A 275 7.75 12.58 -21.77
CA LEU A 275 6.71 11.59 -21.55
C LEU A 275 5.41 12.08 -22.20
N ARG A 276 5.01 11.39 -23.27
CA ARG A 276 3.72 11.64 -23.94
C ARG A 276 2.56 11.23 -23.02
N THR A 277 1.36 11.73 -23.32
CA THR A 277 0.13 11.40 -22.57
C THR A 277 -0.09 9.90 -22.37
N LYS A 278 0.22 9.07 -23.37
CA LYS A 278 0.08 7.60 -23.28
C LYS A 278 1.10 6.97 -22.30
N ALA A 279 2.34 7.46 -22.30
CA ALA A 279 3.38 7.03 -21.35
C ALA A 279 2.98 7.41 -19.92
N MET A 280 2.57 8.66 -19.71
CA MET A 280 2.05 9.13 -18.42
C MET A 280 0.82 8.35 -17.95
N ALA A 281 -0.11 8.00 -18.85
CA ALA A 281 -1.27 7.19 -18.52
C ALA A 281 -0.88 5.77 -18.09
N SER A 282 0.10 5.15 -18.76
CA SER A 282 0.65 3.84 -18.38
C SER A 282 1.26 3.89 -16.97
N MET A 283 2.02 4.94 -16.66
CA MET A 283 2.59 5.12 -15.32
C MET A 283 1.52 5.35 -14.25
N ALA A 284 0.47 6.12 -14.59
CA ALA A 284 -0.64 6.42 -13.68
C ALA A 284 -1.48 5.21 -13.30
N THR A 285 -1.46 4.15 -14.12
CA THR A 285 -2.15 2.88 -13.84
C THR A 285 -1.28 1.86 -13.13
N GLY A 286 0.05 2.04 -13.15
CA GLY A 286 1.01 1.11 -12.58
C GLY A 286 1.39 1.44 -11.13
N THR A 287 1.98 0.46 -10.45
CA THR A 287 2.55 0.63 -9.11
C THR A 287 3.87 1.41 -9.20
N GLY A 288 3.98 2.51 -8.45
CA GLY A 288 5.26 3.17 -8.18
C GLY A 288 6.03 2.43 -7.10
N VAL A 289 7.30 2.13 -7.35
CA VAL A 289 8.17 1.42 -6.40
C VAL A 289 9.39 2.26 -6.08
N VAL A 290 9.89 2.19 -4.84
CA VAL A 290 11.07 2.95 -4.43
C VAL A 290 12.20 1.98 -4.13
N VAL A 291 13.36 2.19 -4.75
CA VAL A 291 14.55 1.37 -4.53
C VAL A 291 15.75 2.31 -4.41
N ARG A 292 16.42 2.31 -3.25
CA ARG A 292 17.68 3.04 -3.01
C ARG A 292 17.61 4.52 -3.41
N GLY A 293 16.59 5.22 -2.92
CA GLY A 293 16.38 6.65 -3.19
C GLY A 293 15.92 6.99 -4.61
N VAL A 294 15.46 6.01 -5.40
CA VAL A 294 14.90 6.22 -6.74
C VAL A 294 13.48 5.68 -6.80
N ALA A 295 12.54 6.52 -7.26
CA ALA A 295 11.16 6.13 -7.51
C ALA A 295 10.99 5.69 -8.97
N TYR A 296 10.51 4.46 -9.20
CA TYR A 296 10.36 3.86 -10.52
C TYR A 296 8.89 3.60 -10.86
N TRP A 297 8.53 3.82 -12.13
CA TRP A 297 7.24 3.45 -12.71
C TRP A 297 7.45 2.74 -14.05
N HIS A 298 6.54 1.81 -14.36
CA HIS A 298 6.49 1.20 -15.69
C HIS A 298 5.80 2.16 -16.66
N SER A 299 6.46 2.41 -17.80
CA SER A 299 5.92 3.23 -18.88
C SER A 299 6.13 2.50 -20.21
N THR A 300 5.08 1.84 -20.71
CA THR A 300 5.00 1.16 -22.02
C THR A 300 6.13 0.17 -22.34
N SER A 301 7.35 0.66 -22.58
CA SER A 301 8.52 -0.12 -23.01
C SER A 301 9.78 0.22 -22.19
N ILE A 302 9.65 1.07 -21.18
CA ILE A 302 10.75 1.49 -20.30
C ILE A 302 10.31 1.43 -18.84
N VAL A 303 11.29 1.33 -17.96
CA VAL A 303 11.15 1.71 -16.55
C VAL A 303 11.68 3.12 -16.39
N PHE A 304 10.80 4.04 -15.99
CA PHE A 304 11.13 5.43 -15.76
C PHE A 304 11.42 5.63 -14.26
N GLY A 305 12.64 6.02 -13.93
CA GLY A 305 13.09 6.32 -12.58
C GLY A 305 13.25 7.82 -12.34
N VAL A 306 12.98 8.29 -11.12
CA VAL A 306 13.29 9.65 -10.66
C VAL A 306 14.12 9.55 -9.40
N GLN A 307 15.35 10.04 -9.44
CA GLN A 307 16.23 10.13 -8.27
C GLN A 307 15.70 11.19 -7.31
N LEU A 308 15.41 10.83 -6.06
CA LEU A 308 14.72 11.71 -5.11
C LEU A 308 15.57 12.92 -4.69
N GLY A 309 16.89 12.76 -4.54
CA GLY A 309 17.79 13.83 -4.13
C GLY A 309 18.18 14.83 -5.23
N THR A 310 18.18 14.41 -6.50
CA THR A 310 18.67 15.23 -7.62
C THR A 310 17.61 15.55 -8.68
N LEU A 311 16.44 14.89 -8.60
CA LEU A 311 15.36 14.98 -9.59
C LEU A 311 15.82 14.69 -11.03
N ARG A 312 16.86 13.87 -11.18
CA ARG A 312 17.29 13.34 -12.48
C ARG A 312 16.51 12.07 -12.82
N ALA A 313 16.16 11.95 -14.09
CA ALA A 313 15.52 10.77 -14.62
C ALA A 313 16.54 9.67 -14.94
N GLU A 314 16.19 8.44 -14.60
CA GLU A 314 16.86 7.22 -15.07
C GLU A 314 15.90 6.50 -16.03
N HIS A 315 16.43 5.93 -17.11
CA HIS A 315 15.65 5.17 -18.08
C HIS A 315 16.25 3.79 -18.23
N LEU A 316 15.50 2.77 -17.85
CA LEU A 316 15.91 1.38 -18.04
C LEU A 316 15.08 0.76 -19.16
N SER A 317 15.75 0.08 -20.08
CA SER A 317 15.05 -0.76 -21.05
C SER A 317 14.35 -1.91 -20.32
N MET A 318 13.11 -2.18 -20.70
CA MET A 318 12.41 -3.38 -20.22
C MET A 318 13.18 -4.64 -20.65
N PRO A 319 13.17 -5.70 -19.83
CA PRO A 319 13.71 -6.99 -20.26
C PRO A 319 12.98 -7.47 -21.52
N LEU A 320 13.71 -8.09 -22.45
CA LEU A 320 13.13 -8.70 -23.64
C LEU A 320 12.26 -9.89 -23.20
N SER A 321 10.96 -9.66 -23.12
CA SER A 321 9.95 -10.69 -22.92
C SER A 321 9.10 -10.76 -24.20
N GLY A 322 8.74 -11.98 -24.62
CA GLY A 322 7.86 -12.21 -25.77
C GLY A 322 6.59 -11.35 -25.72
N HIS A 323 5.95 -11.20 -26.88
CA HIS A 323 4.81 -10.32 -27.17
C HIS A 323 4.01 -9.93 -25.91
N ASP A 324 4.27 -8.72 -25.36
CA ASP A 324 3.48 -8.12 -24.28
C ASP A 324 2.14 -7.69 -24.86
N PRO A 325 1.02 -8.35 -24.54
CA PRO A 325 -0.29 -7.81 -24.84
C PRO A 325 -0.50 -6.58 -23.94
N ALA A 326 0.00 -5.44 -24.40
CA ALA A 326 -0.24 -4.09 -23.90
C ALA A 326 -0.68 -3.99 -22.42
N GLY A 327 0.28 -3.92 -21.50
CA GLY A 327 0.02 -3.43 -20.15
C GLY A 327 -0.12 -4.51 -19.08
N ASN A 328 0.44 -5.70 -19.31
CA ASN A 328 0.40 -6.80 -18.35
C ASN A 328 1.75 -7.01 -17.64
N THR A 329 2.33 -5.89 -17.20
CA THR A 329 3.65 -5.82 -16.58
C THR A 329 3.58 -4.99 -15.30
N LEU A 330 4.18 -5.50 -14.22
CA LEU A 330 4.31 -4.82 -12.94
C LEU A 330 5.78 -4.62 -12.57
N LEU A 331 6.03 -3.56 -11.81
CA LEU A 331 7.28 -3.37 -11.08
C LEU A 331 7.10 -3.81 -9.64
N GLY A 332 8.18 -4.28 -9.05
CA GLY A 332 8.27 -4.64 -7.65
C GLY A 332 9.69 -4.63 -7.16
N VAL A 333 9.87 -5.12 -5.94
CA VAL A 333 11.17 -5.24 -5.30
C VAL A 333 11.38 -6.69 -4.88
N SER A 334 12.58 -7.20 -5.08
CA SER A 334 13.01 -8.52 -4.64
C SER A 334 13.29 -8.55 -3.13
N PRO A 335 13.35 -9.75 -2.51
CA PRO A 335 13.78 -9.89 -1.13
C PRO A 335 15.15 -9.30 -0.83
N ASP A 336 16.03 -9.15 -1.82
CA ASP A 336 17.37 -8.53 -1.66
C ASP A 336 17.39 -7.03 -2.01
N GLY A 337 16.23 -6.39 -2.12
CA GLY A 337 16.11 -4.95 -2.33
C GLY A 337 16.49 -4.49 -3.74
N ARG A 338 16.38 -5.37 -4.74
CA ARG A 338 16.62 -5.07 -6.16
C ARG A 338 15.31 -4.89 -6.90
N LEU A 339 15.34 -4.06 -7.94
CA LEU A 339 14.18 -3.84 -8.80
C LEU A 339 13.80 -5.14 -9.54
N ARG A 340 12.52 -5.46 -9.57
CA ARG A 340 11.95 -6.62 -10.28
C ARG A 340 10.88 -6.18 -11.28
N VAL A 341 10.82 -6.93 -12.37
CA VAL A 341 9.77 -6.85 -13.39
C VAL A 341 9.02 -8.17 -13.39
N VAL A 342 7.70 -8.11 -13.28
CA VAL A 342 6.81 -9.27 -13.32
C VAL A 342 5.86 -9.11 -14.50
N GLN A 343 5.78 -10.14 -15.35
CA GLN A 343 5.06 -10.08 -16.63
C GLN A 343 4.24 -11.34 -16.86
N VAL A 344 3.15 -11.23 -17.61
CA VAL A 344 2.47 -12.42 -18.13
C VAL A 344 3.18 -12.87 -19.40
N VAL A 345 3.53 -14.16 -19.43
CA VAL A 345 4.08 -14.82 -20.60
C VAL A 345 2.98 -15.69 -21.18
N ALA A 346 2.58 -15.40 -22.43
CA ALA A 346 1.66 -16.24 -23.16
C ALA A 346 2.43 -17.11 -24.17
N SER A 347 2.08 -18.39 -24.23
CA SER A 347 2.60 -19.32 -25.23
C SER A 347 1.45 -20.11 -25.83
N VAL A 348 1.49 -20.33 -27.14
CA VAL A 348 0.51 -21.19 -27.81
C VAL A 348 1.15 -22.55 -27.99
N CYS A 349 0.50 -23.58 -27.43
CA CYS A 349 0.96 -24.95 -27.63
C CYS A 349 0.75 -25.33 -29.11
N PRO A 350 1.82 -25.68 -29.88
CA PRO A 350 1.70 -25.92 -31.32
C PRO A 350 0.78 -27.09 -31.67
N THR A 351 0.65 -28.07 -30.76
CA THR A 351 -0.11 -29.31 -30.99
C THR A 351 -1.58 -29.20 -30.60
N THR A 352 -1.91 -28.39 -29.60
CA THR A 352 -3.29 -28.26 -29.08
C THR A 352 -3.93 -26.93 -29.42
N PHE A 353 -3.16 -25.97 -29.95
CA PHE A 353 -3.53 -24.55 -30.13
C PHE A 353 -4.07 -23.89 -28.85
N LYS A 354 -3.87 -24.50 -27.69
CA LYS A 354 -4.25 -23.92 -26.40
C LYS A 354 -3.26 -22.86 -26.01
N SER A 355 -3.78 -21.68 -25.69
CA SER A 355 -3.01 -20.61 -25.05
C SER A 355 -2.71 -21.01 -23.61
N ARG A 356 -1.43 -21.01 -23.26
CA ARG A 356 -0.93 -21.16 -21.90
C ARG A 356 -0.45 -19.81 -21.41
N VAL A 357 -0.83 -19.47 -20.18
CA VAL A 357 -0.37 -18.25 -19.51
C VAL A 357 0.50 -18.62 -18.30
N ALA A 358 1.63 -17.94 -18.18
CA ALA A 358 2.61 -18.10 -17.10
C ALA A 358 3.05 -16.73 -16.57
N ILE A 359 3.75 -16.72 -15.44
CA ILE A 359 4.32 -15.49 -14.87
C ILE A 359 5.83 -15.51 -15.10
N GLY A 360 6.33 -14.53 -15.85
CA GLY A 360 7.77 -14.27 -16.02
C GLY A 360 8.26 -13.27 -14.99
N VAL A 361 9.41 -13.55 -14.37
CA VAL A 361 10.06 -12.66 -13.39
C VAL A 361 11.49 -12.38 -13.82
N CYS A 362 11.84 -11.10 -13.93
CA CYS A 362 13.20 -10.61 -14.18
C CYS A 362 13.65 -9.73 -13.01
N THR A 363 14.85 -9.95 -12.49
CA THR A 363 15.43 -9.12 -11.41
C THR A 363 16.60 -8.31 -11.97
N ARG A 364 16.73 -7.04 -11.56
CA ARG A 364 17.88 -6.22 -11.94
C ARG A 364 19.14 -6.85 -11.35
N SER A 365 20.20 -7.01 -12.16
CA SER A 365 21.47 -7.54 -11.67
C SER A 365 22.06 -6.65 -10.56
N ALA A 366 22.89 -7.24 -9.69
CA ALA A 366 23.55 -6.51 -8.62
C ALA A 366 24.44 -5.36 -9.15
N PRO A 367 24.65 -4.29 -8.36
CA PRO A 367 25.54 -3.19 -8.75
C PRO A 367 26.94 -3.74 -9.08
N GLY A 368 27.44 -3.44 -10.28
CA GLY A 368 28.70 -3.97 -10.83
C GLY A 368 28.53 -4.87 -12.06
N GLY A 369 27.34 -5.42 -12.28
CA GLY A 369 26.94 -5.93 -13.59
C GLY A 369 26.54 -4.76 -14.50
N LYS A 370 26.96 -4.77 -15.78
CA LYS A 370 26.40 -3.87 -16.81
C LYS A 370 24.87 -3.83 -16.65
N ASP A 371 24.22 -2.67 -16.75
CA ASP A 371 22.75 -2.47 -16.60
C ASP A 371 21.94 -3.54 -17.35
N LYS A 372 21.74 -4.67 -16.69
CA LYS A 372 21.18 -5.89 -17.28
C LYS A 372 20.21 -6.49 -16.29
N TRP A 373 19.25 -7.18 -16.88
CA TRP A 373 18.30 -8.01 -16.17
C TRP A 373 18.86 -9.42 -16.08
N ASP A 374 18.72 -10.04 -14.93
CA ASP A 374 18.96 -11.47 -14.75
C ASP A 374 18.02 -12.27 -15.69
N PRO A 375 18.40 -13.48 -16.13
CA PRO A 375 17.56 -14.29 -17.02
C PRO A 375 16.14 -14.47 -16.49
N GLN A 376 15.16 -14.37 -17.39
CA GLN A 376 13.75 -14.49 -17.04
C GLN A 376 13.45 -15.87 -16.44
N THR A 377 12.90 -15.88 -15.24
CA THR A 377 12.35 -17.09 -14.61
C THR A 377 10.87 -17.19 -14.96
N VAL A 378 10.45 -18.29 -15.59
CA VAL A 378 9.05 -18.54 -15.95
C VAL A 378 8.40 -19.47 -14.94
N ILE A 379 7.28 -19.01 -14.39
CA ILE A 379 6.49 -19.71 -13.38
C ILE A 379 5.19 -20.18 -14.01
N GLU A 380 5.07 -21.49 -14.20
CA GLU A 380 3.85 -22.13 -14.68
C GLU A 380 2.78 -22.11 -13.59
N VAL A 381 1.66 -21.43 -13.85
CA VAL A 381 0.55 -21.30 -12.89
C VAL A 381 -0.68 -22.13 -13.27
N VAL A 382 -0.93 -22.34 -14.56
CA VAL A 382 -2.09 -23.09 -15.07
C VAL A 382 -1.92 -24.59 -14.85
N GLY A 383 -2.94 -25.24 -14.28
CA GLY A 383 -2.91 -26.68 -13.97
C GLY A 383 -2.05 -27.05 -12.75
N ARG A 384 -1.32 -26.08 -12.17
CA ARG A 384 -0.62 -26.25 -10.88
C ARG A 384 -1.37 -25.58 -9.74
N VAL A 385 -1.72 -24.32 -9.94
CA VAL A 385 -2.36 -23.47 -8.90
C VAL A 385 -3.62 -22.78 -9.42
N LEU A 386 -3.74 -22.58 -10.73
CA LEU A 386 -4.96 -22.12 -11.40
C LEU A 386 -5.67 -23.29 -12.10
N PRO A 387 -7.00 -23.18 -12.33
CA PRO A 387 -7.75 -24.17 -13.10
C PRO A 387 -7.13 -24.42 -14.48
N ALA A 388 -7.20 -25.67 -14.97
CA ALA A 388 -6.60 -26.09 -16.23
C ALA A 388 -7.17 -25.36 -17.46
N GLU A 389 -8.40 -24.86 -17.33
CA GLU A 389 -9.15 -24.10 -18.34
C GLU A 389 -8.78 -22.61 -18.37
N THR A 390 -7.87 -22.15 -17.51
CA THR A 390 -7.45 -20.74 -17.51
C THR A 390 -6.74 -20.40 -18.81
N THR A 391 -7.32 -19.49 -19.61
CA THR A 391 -6.76 -19.07 -20.91
C THR A 391 -6.17 -17.67 -20.89
N TRP A 392 -6.53 -16.84 -19.92
CA TRP A 392 -6.05 -15.47 -19.80
C TRP A 392 -5.74 -15.10 -18.36
N MET A 393 -4.81 -14.17 -18.19
CA MET A 393 -4.38 -13.63 -16.89
C MET A 393 -4.02 -12.17 -17.05
N GLN A 394 -4.30 -11.35 -16.03
CA GLN A 394 -3.91 -9.94 -15.97
C GLN A 394 -3.37 -9.59 -14.58
N LEU A 395 -2.12 -9.18 -14.51
CA LEU A 395 -1.48 -8.64 -13.33
C LEU A 395 -2.13 -7.32 -12.92
N ARG A 396 -2.33 -7.11 -11.62
CA ARG A 396 -3.04 -5.95 -11.09
C ARG A 396 -2.19 -5.13 -10.13
N TRP A 397 -1.45 -5.79 -9.24
CA TRP A 397 -0.64 -5.11 -8.25
C TRP A 397 0.48 -6.01 -7.71
N MET A 398 1.61 -5.41 -7.35
CA MET A 398 2.68 -6.10 -6.61
C MET A 398 2.97 -5.36 -5.32
N CYS A 399 2.96 -6.12 -4.24
CA CYS A 399 3.23 -5.69 -2.90
C CYS A 399 4.75 -5.70 -2.65
N GLU A 400 5.32 -4.57 -2.26
CA GLU A 400 6.77 -4.34 -2.19
C GLU A 400 7.43 -5.15 -1.08
N LYS A 401 6.84 -5.16 0.13
CA LYS A 401 7.46 -5.75 1.33
C LYS A 401 7.13 -7.24 1.53
N SER A 402 6.00 -7.69 1.02
CA SER A 402 5.49 -9.05 1.13
C SER A 402 5.74 -9.90 -0.11
N GLY A 403 6.04 -9.25 -1.26
CA GLY A 403 6.23 -9.89 -2.57
C GLY A 403 4.97 -10.58 -3.10
N VAL A 404 3.80 -10.25 -2.55
CA VAL A 404 2.51 -10.77 -3.02
C VAL A 404 2.10 -10.06 -4.30
N VAL A 405 1.78 -10.85 -5.31
CA VAL A 405 1.23 -10.37 -6.58
C VAL A 405 -0.27 -10.64 -6.61
N PHE A 406 -1.05 -9.59 -6.83
CA PHE A 406 -2.47 -9.70 -7.14
C PHE A 406 -2.66 -9.74 -8.65
N PHE A 407 -3.44 -10.70 -9.12
CA PHE A 407 -3.79 -10.82 -10.53
C PHE A 407 -5.21 -11.35 -10.69
N THR A 408 -5.80 -11.07 -11.85
CA THR A 408 -7.07 -11.66 -12.27
C THR A 408 -6.83 -12.72 -13.31
N ALA A 409 -7.58 -13.82 -13.26
CA ALA A 409 -7.52 -14.87 -14.27
C ALA A 409 -8.91 -15.44 -14.55
N GLY A 410 -9.05 -16.05 -15.73
CA GLY A 410 -10.30 -16.68 -16.16
C GLY A 410 -10.15 -17.46 -17.46
N CYS A 411 -11.27 -18.01 -17.90
CA CYS A 411 -11.40 -18.69 -19.19
C CYS A 411 -12.02 -17.72 -20.21
N SER A 412 -11.61 -17.84 -21.47
CA SER A 412 -12.23 -17.11 -22.58
C SER A 412 -13.64 -17.64 -22.83
N GLY A 413 -14.61 -16.74 -22.95
CA GLY A 413 -16.03 -17.09 -23.09
C GLY A 413 -16.79 -17.10 -21.77
N ASP A 414 -16.10 -17.19 -20.62
CA ASP A 414 -16.74 -17.05 -19.32
C ASP A 414 -16.92 -15.56 -18.97
N GLN A 415 -18.09 -15.23 -18.41
CA GLN A 415 -18.35 -13.90 -17.84
C GLN A 415 -17.77 -13.75 -16.42
N SER A 416 -17.08 -14.77 -15.93
CA SER A 416 -16.50 -14.78 -14.59
C SER A 416 -15.02 -14.43 -14.65
N SER A 417 -14.57 -13.66 -13.65
CA SER A 417 -13.15 -13.45 -13.41
C SER A 417 -12.89 -13.49 -11.92
N ASP A 418 -11.81 -14.18 -11.57
CA ASP A 418 -11.39 -14.38 -10.20
C ASP A 418 -10.13 -13.58 -9.91
N VAL A 419 -10.04 -13.06 -8.68
CA VAL A 419 -8.85 -12.40 -8.17
C VAL A 419 -8.06 -13.39 -7.33
N TYR A 420 -6.77 -13.49 -7.62
CA TYR A 420 -5.82 -14.33 -6.93
C TYR A 420 -4.74 -13.48 -6.26
N ALA A 421 -4.23 -13.95 -5.13
CA ALA A 421 -3.02 -13.46 -4.49
C ALA A 421 -1.96 -14.56 -4.50
N MET A 422 -0.78 -14.26 -5.03
CA MET A 422 0.31 -15.21 -5.14
C MET A 422 1.57 -14.71 -4.46
N ILE A 423 2.16 -15.58 -3.64
CA ILE A 423 3.49 -15.38 -3.08
C ILE A 423 4.51 -15.91 -4.09
N LEU A 424 5.21 -15.02 -4.80
CA LEU A 424 6.11 -15.40 -5.89
C LEU A 424 7.16 -16.43 -5.47
N ASP A 425 7.84 -16.22 -4.34
CA ASP A 425 8.96 -17.08 -3.94
C ASP A 425 8.53 -18.47 -3.41
N LYS A 426 7.26 -18.62 -2.99
CA LYS A 426 6.72 -19.90 -2.47
C LYS A 426 5.81 -20.62 -3.45
N LEU A 427 5.45 -19.97 -4.55
CA LEU A 427 4.47 -20.48 -5.51
C LEU A 427 3.13 -20.86 -4.85
N GLN A 428 2.76 -20.17 -3.77
CA GLN A 428 1.49 -20.35 -3.09
C GLN A 428 0.50 -19.33 -3.62
N VAL A 429 -0.68 -19.81 -4.01
CA VAL A 429 -1.76 -19.00 -4.54
C VAL A 429 -3.00 -19.20 -3.69
N GLU A 430 -3.70 -18.10 -3.39
CA GLU A 430 -5.04 -18.15 -2.85
C GLU A 430 -6.00 -17.37 -3.77
N LYS A 431 -7.22 -17.88 -3.92
CA LYS A 431 -8.31 -17.16 -4.55
C LYS A 431 -8.94 -16.23 -3.52
N VAL A 432 -8.92 -14.92 -3.78
CA VAL A 432 -9.31 -13.87 -2.82
C VAL A 432 -10.74 -13.40 -3.07
N ALA A 433 -11.13 -13.25 -4.33
CA ALA A 433 -12.47 -12.81 -4.70
C ALA A 433 -12.90 -13.48 -6.00
N SER A 434 -14.23 -13.62 -6.17
CA SER A 434 -14.84 -14.08 -7.42
C SER A 434 -15.87 -13.06 -7.84
N HIS A 435 -16.01 -12.84 -9.15
CA HIS A 435 -17.17 -12.15 -9.68
C HIS A 435 -17.87 -13.05 -10.69
N GLN A 436 -19.16 -13.32 -10.48
CA GLN A 436 -20.03 -13.93 -11.48
C GLN A 436 -20.82 -12.81 -12.15
N GLY A 437 -20.73 -12.69 -13.47
CA GLY A 437 -21.55 -11.74 -14.23
C GLY A 437 -23.03 -11.94 -13.90
N GLY A 438 -23.71 -10.90 -13.42
CA GLY A 438 -25.16 -10.89 -13.36
C GLY A 438 -25.69 -10.91 -14.79
N GLY A 439 -26.68 -11.76 -15.07
CA GLY A 439 -27.17 -12.09 -16.43
C GLY A 439 -27.84 -10.97 -17.23
N ASP A 440 -27.49 -9.71 -16.99
CA ASP A 440 -27.94 -8.59 -17.81
C ASP A 440 -26.79 -8.20 -18.75
N GLY A 441 -26.99 -8.52 -20.04
CA GLY A 441 -25.95 -8.48 -21.06
C GLY A 441 -25.29 -7.11 -21.19
N GLY A 442 -24.06 -6.99 -20.70
CA GLY A 442 -23.18 -5.88 -21.05
C GLY A 442 -22.16 -5.53 -19.99
N VAL A 443 -20.89 -5.79 -20.30
CA VAL A 443 -19.66 -5.43 -19.57
C VAL A 443 -19.21 -6.47 -18.55
N VAL A 444 -18.17 -7.23 -18.93
CA VAL A 444 -17.34 -8.04 -18.03
C VAL A 444 -16.92 -7.15 -16.85
N PRO A 445 -17.04 -7.60 -15.59
CA PRO A 445 -16.58 -6.83 -14.44
C PRO A 445 -15.11 -6.47 -14.62
N SER A 446 -14.84 -5.18 -14.83
CA SER A 446 -13.47 -4.72 -14.90
C SER A 446 -12.98 -4.61 -13.46
N TRP A 447 -12.11 -5.53 -13.03
CA TRP A 447 -11.27 -5.33 -11.84
C TRP A 447 -10.22 -4.21 -12.09
N GLU A 448 -10.60 -3.21 -12.88
CA GLU A 448 -9.83 -2.01 -13.17
C GLU A 448 -9.72 -1.18 -11.89
N GLY A 449 -8.52 -0.68 -11.62
CA GLY A 449 -8.25 0.06 -10.40
C GLY A 449 -8.12 -0.80 -9.14
N LEU A 450 -7.84 -2.12 -9.28
CA LEU A 450 -7.41 -2.94 -8.14
C LEU A 450 -6.05 -2.47 -7.65
N HIS A 451 -5.94 -2.07 -6.39
CA HIS A 451 -4.68 -1.66 -5.77
C HIS A 451 -4.45 -2.46 -4.49
N GLY A 452 -3.35 -3.22 -4.44
CA GLY A 452 -3.00 -4.00 -3.26
C GLY A 452 -2.69 -3.11 -2.06
N TYR A 453 -2.92 -3.65 -0.88
CA TYR A 453 -2.67 -2.98 0.38
C TYR A 453 -1.75 -3.83 1.26
N GLU A 454 -0.62 -3.23 1.60
CA GLU A 454 0.30 -3.76 2.61
C GLU A 454 0.22 -2.89 3.85
N MET A 455 0.05 -3.52 5.00
CA MET A 455 0.10 -2.84 6.28
C MET A 455 1.53 -2.37 6.61
N ASP A 456 1.63 -1.26 7.32
CA ASP A 456 2.87 -0.82 7.95
C ASP A 456 3.14 -1.64 9.22
N GLN A 457 4.39 -2.09 9.37
CA GLN A 457 4.81 -2.91 10.51
C GLN A 457 4.71 -2.13 11.82
N THR A 458 5.21 -0.90 11.81
CA THR A 458 5.22 -0.04 12.98
C THR A 458 3.80 0.27 13.44
N SER A 459 2.94 0.71 12.52
CA SER A 459 1.52 0.98 12.79
C SER A 459 0.80 -0.25 13.31
N TYR A 460 1.15 -1.44 12.83
CA TYR A 460 0.59 -2.67 13.36
C TYR A 460 1.02 -2.96 14.79
N LEU A 461 2.32 -2.93 15.09
CA LEU A 461 2.82 -3.18 16.45
C LEU A 461 2.23 -2.18 17.44
N ARG A 462 2.14 -0.90 17.06
CA ARG A 462 1.43 0.13 17.85
C ARG A 462 -0.02 -0.23 18.11
N SER A 463 -0.73 -0.71 17.09
CA SER A 463 -2.15 -1.06 17.21
C SER A 463 -2.42 -2.27 18.13
N LEU A 464 -1.39 -3.02 18.53
CA LEU A 464 -1.54 -4.14 19.46
C LEU A 464 -1.85 -3.68 20.90
N ALA A 465 -1.56 -2.42 21.24
CA ALA A 465 -1.84 -1.87 22.56
C ALA A 465 -3.34 -2.03 22.88
N MET A 466 -3.60 -2.60 24.06
CA MET A 466 -4.95 -2.68 24.61
C MET A 466 -5.42 -1.26 24.95
N ASP A 467 -6.71 -0.98 24.80
CA ASP A 467 -7.32 0.19 25.43
C ASP A 467 -7.08 0.06 26.95
N GLU A 468 -6.09 0.79 27.48
CA GLU A 468 -6.06 1.15 28.89
C GLU A 468 -7.12 2.23 29.04
N ASP A 469 -8.37 1.80 29.19
CA ASP A 469 -9.36 2.36 30.10
C ASP A 469 -10.79 1.98 29.67
N ASP A 470 -11.44 1.30 30.58
CA ASP A 470 -12.89 1.30 30.79
C ASP A 470 -13.05 0.83 32.25
N PRO A 471 -13.17 1.74 33.24
CA PRO A 471 -13.28 1.36 34.66
C PRO A 471 -14.46 0.41 34.96
#